data_AF-A0A534X2Z3-F1
#
_entry.id   AF-A0A534X2Z3-F1
#
_cell.length_a   1.000
_cell.length_b   1.000
_cell.length_c   1.000
_cell.angle_alpha   90.00
_cell.angle_beta   90.00
_cell.angle_gamma   90.00
#
_symmetry.space_group_name_H-M   'P 1'
#
loop_
_entity.id
_entity.type
_entity.pdbx_description
1 polymer ?
#
loop_
_entity_poly.entity_id
_entity_poly.type
_entity_poly.pdbx_seq_one_letter_code
_entity_poly.pdbx_strand_id
1 'polypeptide(L)'
;MPDARPRPSRFRLPRDVRPTEYDLHLEPDLDAGRFSGEVRITMRLDRARAAVTLHAADLKIERAAAEVGGREVPARTSLQRADET
;
A
#
# COMPACT_ATOMS: atom_id res chain seq x y z
N MET A 1 25.50 -20.15 0.17
CA MET A 1 24.86 -19.20 1.10
C MET A 1 23.69 -18.56 0.37
N PRO A 2 22.43 -18.68 0.82
CA PRO A 2 21.32 -18.04 0.14
C PRO A 2 21.42 -16.51 0.31
N ASP A 3 21.09 -15.80 -0.77
CA ASP A 3 21.17 -14.36 -0.95
C ASP A 3 20.27 -13.60 0.06
N ALA A 4 20.86 -13.11 1.15
CA ALA A 4 20.16 -12.33 2.16
C ALA A 4 20.10 -10.86 1.70
N ARG A 5 19.16 -10.56 0.79
CA ARG A 5 18.85 -9.18 0.42
C ARG A 5 18.57 -8.38 1.69
N PRO A 6 19.21 -7.21 1.89
CA PRO A 6 19.06 -6.43 3.11
C PRO A 6 17.59 -6.09 3.31
N ARG A 7 16.99 -6.65 4.37
CA ARG A 7 15.61 -6.36 4.75
C ARG A 7 15.64 -4.97 5.38
N PRO A 8 14.99 -3.94 4.79
CA PRO A 8 14.82 -2.67 5.48
C PRO A 8 14.19 -2.96 6.86
N SER A 9 14.55 -2.17 7.88
CA SER A 9 14.01 -2.32 9.24
C SER A 9 12.51 -2.61 9.18
N ARG A 10 12.08 -3.75 9.73
CA ARG A 10 10.77 -4.39 9.47
C ARG A 10 9.56 -3.44 9.56
N PHE A 11 9.68 -2.39 10.36
CA PHE A 11 8.59 -1.45 10.66
C PHE A 11 8.76 -0.05 10.04
N ARG A 12 9.86 0.24 9.35
CA ARG A 12 10.02 1.54 8.66
C ARG A 12 9.97 1.35 7.17
N LEU A 13 9.06 2.10 6.55
CA LEU A 13 8.95 2.15 5.11
C LEU A 13 10.21 2.79 4.48
N PRO A 14 10.53 2.39 3.24
CA PRO A 14 11.55 3.04 2.45
C PRO A 14 11.26 4.54 2.31
N ARG A 15 12.27 5.39 2.51
CA ARG A 15 12.12 6.87 2.49
C ARG A 15 11.97 7.46 1.09
N ASP A 16 12.17 6.63 0.08
CA ASP A 16 12.14 6.98 -1.35
C ASP A 16 10.73 6.94 -1.95
N VAL A 17 9.72 6.55 -1.17
CA VAL A 17 8.30 6.71 -1.51
C VAL A 17 7.71 7.80 -0.63
N ARG A 18 7.31 8.92 -1.23
CA ARG A 18 6.77 10.08 -0.53
C ARG A 18 5.33 10.34 -0.95
N PRO A 19 4.33 10.00 -0.14
CA PRO A 19 2.96 10.38 -0.43
C PRO A 19 2.82 11.91 -0.31
N THR A 20 2.07 12.51 -1.22
CA THR A 20 1.82 13.95 -1.29
C THR A 20 0.37 14.30 -1.04
N GLU A 21 -0.55 13.42 -1.44
CA GLU A 21 -1.98 13.63 -1.28
C GLU A 21 -2.68 12.29 -1.05
N TYR A 22 -3.75 12.35 -0.26
CA TYR A 22 -4.58 11.24 0.11
C TYR A 22 -6.03 11.64 -0.13
N ASP A 23 -6.69 10.91 -1.02
CA ASP A 23 -8.13 10.95 -1.21
C ASP A 23 -8.70 9.66 -0.63
N LEU A 24 -9.47 9.79 0.45
CA LEU A 24 -10.04 8.68 1.19
C LEU A 24 -11.56 8.77 1.09
N HIS A 25 -12.16 7.74 0.51
CA HIS A 25 -13.58 7.50 0.56
C HIS A 25 -13.84 6.31 1.49
N LEU A 26 -14.58 6.53 2.57
CA LEU A 26 -14.95 5.50 3.52
C LEU A 26 -16.48 5.39 3.62
N GLU A 27 -16.98 4.17 3.51
CA GLU A 27 -18.38 3.80 3.65
C GLU A 27 -18.51 2.86 4.86
N PRO A 28 -18.68 3.40 6.08
CA PRO A 28 -18.87 2.59 7.27
C PRO A 28 -20.31 2.06 7.36
N ASP A 29 -20.44 0.77 7.64
CA ASP A 29 -21.68 0.11 8.02
C ASP A 29 -21.68 -0.08 9.55
N LEU A 30 -22.41 0.78 10.25
CA LEU A 30 -22.45 0.81 11.71
C LEU A 30 -23.26 -0.36 12.30
N ASP A 31 -24.25 -0.88 11.58
CA ASP A 31 -25.10 -1.96 12.04
C ASP A 31 -24.36 -3.31 11.96
N ALA A 32 -23.61 -3.52 10.87
CA ALA A 32 -22.80 -4.72 10.70
C ALA A 32 -21.39 -4.63 11.33
N GLY A 33 -20.98 -3.43 11.77
CA GLY A 33 -19.64 -3.17 12.30
C GLY A 33 -18.54 -3.37 11.25
N ARG A 34 -18.77 -2.94 10.01
CA ARG A 34 -17.84 -3.10 8.87
C ARG A 34 -17.58 -1.76 8.19
N PHE A 35 -16.59 -1.74 7.30
CA PHE A 35 -16.37 -0.61 6.42
C PHE A 35 -15.94 -1.11 5.05
N SER A 36 -16.32 -0.37 4.02
CA SER A 36 -15.78 -0.45 2.66
C SER A 36 -15.28 0.92 2.23
N GLY A 37 -14.53 0.98 1.15
CA GLY A 37 -14.03 2.27 0.66
C GLY A 37 -12.92 2.15 -0.37
N GLU A 38 -12.51 3.31 -0.87
CA GLU A 38 -11.39 3.47 -1.78
C GLU A 38 -10.39 4.45 -1.17
N VAL A 39 -9.11 4.18 -1.38
CA VAL A 39 -8.03 5.11 -1.03
C VAL A 39 -7.20 5.35 -2.28
N ARG A 40 -7.08 6.61 -2.68
CA ARG A 40 -6.15 7.05 -3.72
C ARG A 40 -5.00 7.80 -3.08
N ILE A 41 -3.79 7.32 -3.36
CA ILE A 41 -2.56 7.84 -2.78
C ILE A 41 -1.71 8.41 -3.91
N THR A 42 -1.67 9.74 -3.99
CA THR A 42 -0.73 10.42 -4.89
C THR A 42 0.63 10.42 -4.22
N MET A 43 1.65 9.90 -4.91
CA MET A 43 2.99 9.77 -4.34
C MET A 43 4.08 10.08 -5.35
N ARG A 44 5.22 10.54 -4.85
CA ARG A 44 6.45 10.75 -5.61
C ARG A 44 7.46 9.67 -5.26
N LEU A 45 8.10 9.13 -6.28
CA LEU A 45 9.17 8.15 -6.15
C LEU A 45 10.52 8.84 -6.40
N ASP A 46 11.40 8.84 -5.40
CA ASP A 46 12.75 9.41 -5.52
C ASP A 46 13.65 8.53 -6.43
N ARG A 47 13.30 7.25 -6.61
CA ARG A 47 13.94 6.29 -7.52
C ARG A 47 12.90 5.40 -8.17
N ALA A 48 13.17 4.90 -9.38
CA ALA A 48 12.30 3.92 -10.03
C ALA A 48 12.18 2.64 -9.20
N ARG A 49 10.95 2.18 -8.95
CA ARG A 49 10.63 0.98 -8.16
C ARG A 49 9.55 0.15 -8.85
N ALA A 50 9.69 -1.17 -8.72
CA ALA A 50 8.68 -2.12 -9.18
C ALA A 50 7.68 -2.52 -8.08
N ALA A 51 7.95 -2.15 -6.83
CA ALA A 51 7.11 -2.45 -5.69
C ALA A 51 7.08 -1.27 -4.72
N VAL A 52 5.89 -1.00 -4.16
CA VAL A 52 5.66 0.00 -3.12
C VAL A 52 5.14 -0.74 -1.89
N THR A 53 5.76 -0.52 -0.74
CA THR A 53 5.32 -1.07 0.54
C THR A 53 4.56 0.00 1.30
N LEU A 54 3.39 -0.36 1.83
CA LEU A 54 2.54 0.51 2.65
C LEU A 54 2.16 -0.22 3.93
N HIS A 55 1.73 0.54 4.93
CA HIS A 55 1.11 -0.04 6.11
C HIS A 55 -0.33 -0.43 5.81
N ALA A 56 -0.72 -1.62 6.25
CA ALA A 56 -2.09 -2.11 6.23
C ALA A 56 -2.28 -2.96 7.49
N ALA A 57 -3.27 -2.63 8.30
CA ALA A 57 -3.62 -3.34 9.53
C ALA A 57 -5.12 -3.68 9.48
N ASP A 58 -5.46 -4.96 9.59
CA ASP A 58 -6.83 -5.48 9.54
C ASP A 58 -7.60 -5.12 8.25
N LEU A 59 -6.87 -4.90 7.14
CA LEU A 59 -7.46 -4.54 5.84
C LEU A 59 -7.52 -5.75 4.90
N LYS A 60 -8.69 -5.93 4.28
CA LYS A 60 -8.84 -6.80 3.10
C LYS A 60 -8.77 -5.95 1.85
N ILE A 61 -7.70 -6.10 1.08
CA ILE A 61 -7.52 -5.39 -0.19
C ILE A 61 -8.16 -6.20 -1.32
N GLU A 62 -9.24 -5.68 -1.90
CA GLU A 62 -9.96 -6.37 -2.98
C GLU A 62 -9.35 -6.09 -4.36
N ARG A 63 -8.88 -4.85 -4.58
CA ARG A 63 -8.21 -4.43 -5.80
C ARG A 63 -7.15 -3.38 -5.47
N ALA A 64 -6.06 -3.40 -6.23
CA ALA A 64 -5.09 -2.32 -6.25
C ALA A 64 -4.63 -2.07 -7.69
N ALA A 65 -4.43 -0.81 -8.03
CA ALA A 65 -3.86 -0.38 -9.30
C ALA A 65 -3.01 0.86 -9.06
N ALA A 66 -2.06 1.10 -9.97
CA ALA A 66 -1.26 2.31 -10.01
C ALA A 66 -1.57 3.09 -11.28
N GLU A 67 -1.73 4.40 -11.19
CA GLU A 67 -1.83 5.25 -12.37
C GLU A 67 -0.46 5.87 -12.66
N VAL A 68 0.05 5.65 -13.87
CA VAL A 68 1.34 6.20 -14.31
C VAL A 68 1.17 6.86 -15.67
N GLY A 69 1.35 8.18 -15.73
CA GLY A 69 1.21 8.94 -16.98
C GLY A 69 -0.20 8.86 -17.58
N GLY A 70 -1.25 8.84 -16.75
CA GLY A 70 -2.65 8.71 -17.17
C GLY A 70 -3.06 7.31 -17.61
N ARG A 71 -2.21 6.29 -17.39
CA ARG A 71 -2.53 4.89 -17.67
C ARG A 71 -2.61 4.09 -16.37
N GLU A 72 -3.70 3.35 -16.21
CA GLU A 72 -3.84 2.39 -15.12
C GLU A 72 -2.99 1.13 -15.38
N VAL A 73 -2.23 0.73 -14.38
CA VAL A 73 -1.44 -0.49 -14.33
C VAL A 73 -1.94 -1.33 -13.16
N PRO A 74 -2.45 -2.55 -13.41
CA PRO A 74 -2.93 -3.40 -12.34
C PRO A 74 -1.77 -3.79 -11.42
N ALA A 75 -1.98 -3.68 -10.11
CA ALA A 75 -0.99 -4.03 -9.11
C ALA A 75 -1.30 -5.41 -8.50
N ARG A 76 -0.25 -6.15 -8.16
CA ARG A 76 -0.37 -7.35 -7.32
C ARG A 76 -0.11 -6.96 -5.87
N THR A 77 -1.00 -7.35 -4.98
CA THR A 77 -0.89 -7.09 -3.54
C THR A 77 -0.39 -8.33 -2.81
N SER A 78 0.55 -8.14 -1.90
CA SER A 78 1.00 -9.18 -0.97
C SER A 78 0.89 -8.64 0.45
N LEU A 79 -0.05 -9.16 1.22
CA LEU A 79 -0.28 -8.77 2.61
C LEU A 79 0.60 -9.60 3.53
N GLN A 80 1.42 -8.93 4.34
CA GLN A 80 2.29 -9.55 5.33
C GLN A 80 1.64 -9.46 6.70
N ARG A 81 0.64 -10.32 6.93
CA ARG A 81 -0.15 -10.32 8.19
C ARG A 81 0.69 -10.56 9.46
N ALA A 82 1.85 -11.21 9.29
CA ALA A 82 2.78 -11.48 10.38
C ALA A 82 3.46 -10.22 10.96
N ASP A 83 3.39 -9.09 10.25
CA ASP A 83 4.00 -7.82 10.67
C ASP A 83 2.98 -6.85 11.32
N GLU A 84 1.74 -7.30 11.59
CA GLU A 84 0.69 -6.52 12.28
C GLU A 84 0.82 -6.52 13.82
N THR A 85 1.70 -7.35 14.40
CA THR A 85 1.90 -7.53 15.85
C THR A 85 3.11 -6.81 16.42
#